data_AF-A0A0G0IV25-F1
#
_entry.id   AF-A0A0G0IV25-F1
#
_cell.length_a   1.000
_cell.length_b   1.000
_cell.length_c   1.000
_cell.angle_alpha   90.00
_cell.angle_beta   90.00
_cell.angle_gamma   90.00
#
_symmetry.space_group_name_H-M   'P 1'
#
loop_
_entity.id
_entity.type
_entity.pdbx_description
1 polymer ?
#
loop_
_entity_poly.entity_id
_entity_poly.type
_entity_poly.pdbx_seq_one_letter_code
_entity_poly.pdbx_strand_id
1 'polypeptide(L)'
;MQFKVPQFLDIEDKIFGPFTFKEFVYLAGGAGLCFVLYKLLGLVLGAIPILAVAGLAIALARYRPNNKPFINMIEAGFTYFMQNKLYIWKRRENKIGKINDKELEAQEAEKKRKNLENAVRLGGNKLRDLAWSLDVLDLNKHQNN
;
A
#
# COMPACT_ATOMS: atom_id res chain seq x y z
N MET A 1 -15.44 27.85 -2.64
CA MET A 1 -14.27 28.09 -3.52
C MET A 1 -13.68 26.74 -3.88
N GLN A 2 -13.57 26.41 -5.17
CA GLN A 2 -12.93 25.17 -5.61
C GLN A 2 -11.44 25.45 -5.84
N PHE A 3 -10.57 24.85 -5.03
CA PHE A 3 -9.13 24.95 -5.19
C PHE A 3 -8.65 23.91 -6.21
N LYS A 4 -7.86 24.33 -7.20
CA LYS A 4 -7.18 23.37 -8.08
C LYS A 4 -6.04 22.75 -7.28
N VAL A 5 -6.09 21.43 -7.11
CA VAL A 5 -5.02 20.68 -6.47
C VAL A 5 -3.86 20.57 -7.46
N PRO A 6 -2.64 21.03 -7.12
CA PRO A 6 -1.47 20.86 -7.98
C PRO A 6 -1.15 19.36 -8.14
N GLN A 7 -0.96 18.92 -9.38
CA GLN A 7 -0.82 17.51 -9.74
C GLN A 7 0.59 16.94 -9.52
N PHE A 8 1.54 17.76 -9.05
CA PHE A 8 2.96 17.40 -8.94
C PHE A 8 3.48 17.31 -7.49
N LEU A 9 2.60 17.13 -6.51
CA LEU A 9 3.00 16.98 -5.10
C LEU A 9 3.82 15.71 -4.83
N ASP A 10 3.68 14.69 -5.67
CA ASP A 10 4.34 13.38 -5.49
C ASP A 10 5.73 13.28 -6.15
N ILE A 11 6.14 14.29 -6.91
CA ILE A 11 7.45 14.30 -7.58
C ILE A 11 8.42 15.02 -6.66
N GLU A 12 9.50 14.34 -6.26
CA GLU A 12 10.57 14.99 -5.51
C GLU A 12 11.22 16.14 -6.29
N ASP A 13 11.46 17.24 -5.57
CA ASP A 13 12.17 18.38 -6.12
C ASP A 13 13.60 18.00 -6.53
N LYS A 14 13.97 18.41 -7.74
CA LYS A 14 15.32 18.27 -8.27
C LYS A 14 16.15 19.46 -7.80
N ILE A 15 16.81 19.29 -6.66
CA ILE A 15 17.61 20.35 -6.03
C ILE A 15 18.96 20.50 -6.74
N PHE A 16 19.53 19.40 -7.25
CA PHE A 16 20.86 19.37 -7.85
C PHE A 16 20.79 19.03 -9.34
N GLY A 17 20.37 20.02 -10.15
CA GLY A 17 20.26 19.87 -11.61
C GLY A 17 19.28 18.76 -12.00
N PRO A 18 19.72 17.63 -12.58
CA PRO A 18 18.83 16.53 -12.93
C PRO A 18 18.44 15.62 -11.75
N PHE A 19 19.13 15.73 -10.60
CA PHE A 19 19.01 14.79 -9.48
C PHE A 19 18.11 15.31 -8.36
N THR A 20 17.33 14.41 -7.76
CA THR A 20 16.65 14.68 -6.48
C THR A 20 17.66 14.64 -5.33
N PHE A 21 17.27 15.15 -4.15
CA PHE A 21 18.13 15.11 -2.97
C PHE A 21 18.60 13.69 -2.63
N LYS A 22 17.69 12.69 -2.72
CA LYS A 22 18.02 11.28 -2.44
C LYS A 22 19.02 10.72 -3.44
N GLU A 23 18.82 11.00 -4.73
CA GLU A 23 19.72 10.56 -5.79
C GLU A 23 21.12 11.15 -5.63
N PHE A 24 21.21 12.44 -5.25
CA PHE A 24 22.47 13.08 -4.91
C PHE A 24 23.17 12.42 -3.72
N VAL A 25 22.43 12.13 -2.63
CA VAL A 25 22.99 11.44 -1.45
C VAL A 25 23.52 10.05 -1.81
N TYR A 26 22.84 9.30 -2.68
CA TYR A 26 23.34 7.99 -3.13
C TYR A 26 24.63 8.10 -3.95
N LEU A 27 24.74 9.10 -4.85
CA LEU A 27 25.95 9.31 -5.63
C LEU A 27 27.11 9.82 -4.76
N ALA A 28 26.85 10.78 -3.87
CA ALA A 28 27.86 11.32 -2.96
C ALA A 28 28.35 10.25 -1.97
N GLY A 29 27.42 9.49 -1.39
CA GLY A 29 27.74 8.36 -0.50
C GLY A 29 28.49 7.25 -1.22
N GLY A 30 28.07 6.89 -2.43
CA GLY A 30 28.74 5.90 -3.27
C GLY A 30 30.14 6.32 -3.69
N ALA A 31 30.32 7.58 -4.11
CA ALA A 31 31.64 8.14 -4.43
C ALA A 31 32.56 8.17 -3.19
N GLY A 32 32.02 8.55 -2.03
CA GLY A 32 32.73 8.49 -0.75
C GLY A 32 33.17 7.07 -0.40
N LEU A 33 32.29 6.08 -0.54
CA LEU A 33 32.62 4.67 -0.29
C LEU A 33 33.68 4.14 -1.28
N CYS A 34 33.58 4.49 -2.56
CA CYS A 34 34.59 4.17 -3.56
C CYS A 34 35.97 4.77 -3.20
N PHE A 35 36.00 6.00 -2.71
CA PHE A 35 37.24 6.63 -2.27
C PHE A 35 37.85 5.92 -1.05
N VAL A 36 37.03 5.54 -0.07
CA VAL A 36 37.48 4.75 1.09
C VAL A 36 38.05 3.42 0.62
N LEU A 37 37.35 2.68 -0.25
CA LEU A 37 37.83 1.41 -0.81
C LEU A 37 39.14 1.56 -1.58
N TYR A 38 39.27 2.62 -2.38
CA TYR A 38 40.50 2.93 -3.09
C TYR A 38 41.67 3.18 -2.12
N LYS A 39 41.43 3.92 -1.03
CA LYS A 39 42.44 4.18 -0.01
C LYS A 39 42.84 2.93 0.78
N LEU A 40 41.91 2.01 0.99
CA LEU A 40 42.12 0.83 1.83
C LEU A 40 42.77 -0.34 1.07
N LEU A 41 42.33 -0.60 -0.17
CA LEU A 41 42.78 -1.75 -0.98
C LEU A 41 43.73 -1.37 -2.13
N GLY A 42 43.85 -0.07 -2.45
CA GLY A 42 44.54 0.39 -3.65
C GLY A 42 43.77 0.07 -4.94
N LEU A 43 44.32 0.48 -6.09
CA LEU A 43 43.63 0.36 -7.38
C LEU A 43 43.49 -1.08 -7.86
N VAL A 44 44.50 -1.94 -7.64
CA VAL A 44 44.54 -3.29 -8.22
C VAL A 44 43.56 -4.23 -7.51
N LEU A 45 43.61 -4.30 -6.18
CA LEU A 45 42.67 -5.13 -5.40
C LEU A 45 41.31 -4.45 -5.22
N GLY A 46 41.28 -3.12 -5.22
CA GLY A 46 40.06 -2.33 -5.05
C GLY A 46 39.22 -2.18 -6.33
N ALA A 47 39.76 -2.42 -7.54
CA ALA A 47 39.04 -2.19 -8.79
C ALA A 47 37.67 -2.90 -8.84
N ILE A 48 37.63 -4.19 -8.48
CA ILE A 48 36.40 -4.99 -8.50
C ILE A 48 35.34 -4.44 -7.52
N PRO A 49 35.63 -4.28 -6.21
CA PRO A 49 34.64 -3.76 -5.28
C PRO A 49 34.26 -2.29 -5.57
N ILE A 50 35.21 -1.46 -6.03
CA ILE A 50 34.91 -0.08 -6.43
C ILE A 50 33.93 -0.04 -7.59
N LEU A 51 34.13 -0.88 -8.61
CA LEU A 51 33.25 -0.92 -9.78
C LEU A 51 31.87 -1.44 -9.40
N ALA A 52 31.79 -2.45 -8.53
CA ALA A 52 30.51 -2.94 -8.00
C ALA A 52 29.75 -1.86 -7.23
N VAL A 53 30.43 -1.12 -6.34
CA VAL A 53 29.83 -0.02 -5.56
C VAL A 53 29.42 1.15 -6.45
N ALA A 54 30.27 1.53 -7.40
CA ALA A 54 29.96 2.60 -8.35
C ALA A 54 28.74 2.25 -9.20
N GLY A 55 28.67 1.01 -9.72
CA GLY A 55 27.52 0.50 -10.46
C GLY A 55 26.23 0.53 -9.63
N LEU A 56 26.31 0.11 -8.36
CA LEU A 56 25.18 0.13 -7.43
C LEU A 56 24.72 1.57 -7.13
N ALA A 57 25.64 2.50 -6.89
CA ALA A 57 25.31 3.91 -6.63
C ALA A 57 24.59 4.56 -7.82
N ILE A 58 25.05 4.29 -9.05
CA ILE A 58 24.41 4.77 -10.28
C ILE A 58 23.03 4.13 -10.45
N ALA A 59 22.90 2.83 -10.19
CA ALA A 59 21.62 2.13 -10.24
C ALA A 59 20.62 2.74 -9.24
N LEU A 60 21.03 2.98 -7.98
CA LEU A 60 20.18 3.63 -6.98
C LEU A 60 19.73 5.03 -7.40
N ALA A 61 20.60 5.80 -8.04
CA ALA A 61 20.31 7.17 -8.44
C ALA A 61 19.41 7.26 -9.68
N ARG A 62 19.54 6.35 -10.66
CA ARG A 62 18.88 6.54 -11.98
C ARG A 62 18.01 5.39 -12.45
N TYR A 63 18.25 4.17 -11.97
CA TYR A 63 17.50 3.00 -12.39
C TYR A 63 16.14 2.96 -11.68
N ARG A 64 15.07 2.73 -12.45
CA ARG A 64 13.70 2.71 -11.92
C ARG A 64 12.93 1.53 -12.50
N PRO A 65 13.08 0.32 -11.93
CA PRO A 65 12.35 -0.85 -12.39
C PRO A 65 10.85 -0.66 -12.12
N ASN A 66 10.02 -0.91 -13.13
CA ASN A 66 8.55 -0.83 -13.03
C ASN A 66 8.03 0.52 -12.48
N ASN A 67 8.64 1.63 -12.90
CA ASN A 67 8.31 3.01 -12.46
C ASN A 67 8.46 3.25 -10.95
N LYS A 68 9.20 2.40 -10.24
CA LYS A 68 9.51 2.59 -8.82
C LYS A 68 10.99 2.90 -8.60
N PRO A 69 11.33 3.68 -7.55
CA PRO A 69 12.71 3.85 -7.13
C PRO A 69 13.38 2.49 -6.87
N PHE A 70 14.63 2.33 -7.32
CA PHE A 70 15.37 1.06 -7.15
C PHE A 70 15.52 0.64 -5.69
N ILE A 71 15.56 1.59 -4.76
CA ILE A 71 15.60 1.32 -3.32
C ILE A 71 14.46 0.42 -2.86
N ASN A 72 13.24 0.59 -3.40
CA ASN A 72 12.08 -0.24 -3.05
C ASN A 72 12.26 -1.69 -3.49
N MET A 73 12.98 -1.92 -4.60
CA MET A 73 13.26 -3.26 -5.09
C MET A 73 14.32 -3.94 -4.21
N ILE A 74 15.35 -3.21 -3.80
CA ILE A 74 16.35 -3.72 -2.85
C ILE A 74 15.69 -4.04 -1.50
N GLU A 75 14.85 -3.15 -0.99
CA GLU A 75 14.10 -3.35 0.26
C GLU A 75 13.23 -4.60 0.16
N ALA A 76 12.42 -4.73 -0.90
CA ALA A 76 11.58 -5.90 -1.09
C ALA A 76 12.39 -7.20 -1.24
N GLY A 77 13.54 -7.15 -1.93
CA GLY A 77 14.45 -8.28 -2.05
C GLY A 77 15.06 -8.69 -0.71
N PHE A 78 15.47 -7.71 0.10
CA PHE A 78 16.00 -7.93 1.45
C PHE A 78 14.93 -8.49 2.37
N THR A 79 13.74 -7.90 2.41
CA THR A 79 12.60 -8.43 3.17
C THR A 79 12.26 -9.85 2.72
N TYR A 80 12.28 -10.13 1.41
CA TYR A 80 12.00 -11.47 0.89
C TYR A 80 13.04 -12.53 1.31
N PHE A 81 14.30 -12.13 1.41
CA PHE A 81 15.38 -13.01 1.85
C PHE A 81 15.33 -13.27 3.36
N MET A 82 15.04 -12.25 4.16
CA MET A 82 14.98 -12.36 5.63
C MET A 82 13.65 -12.89 6.15
N GLN A 83 12.55 -12.79 5.40
CA GLN A 83 11.25 -13.26 5.88
C GLN A 83 11.18 -14.79 5.91
N ASN A 84 10.52 -15.29 6.96
CA ASN A 84 10.14 -16.70 7.03
C ASN A 84 9.15 -17.03 5.91
N LYS A 85 9.46 -18.04 5.10
CA LYS A 85 8.65 -18.49 3.95
C LYS A 85 7.44 -19.34 4.37
N LEU A 86 6.86 -19.06 5.53
CA LEU A 86 5.72 -19.80 6.05
C LEU A 86 4.44 -19.15 5.53
N TYR A 87 3.96 -19.66 4.40
CA TYR A 87 2.71 -19.23 3.78
C TYR A 87 1.53 -19.96 4.43
N ILE A 88 1.12 -19.54 5.62
CA ILE A 88 -0.14 -19.99 6.21
C ILE A 88 -1.25 -19.08 5.69
N TRP A 89 -2.32 -19.69 5.19
CA TRP A 89 -3.56 -18.95 4.96
C TRP A 89 -4.05 -18.42 6.31
N LYS A 90 -3.84 -17.13 6.53
CA LYS A 90 -4.42 -16.41 7.66
C LYS A 90 -5.54 -15.58 7.10
N ARG A 91 -6.77 -15.88 7.50
CA ARG A 91 -7.92 -15.01 7.23
C ARG A 91 -7.52 -13.62 7.73
N ARG A 92 -7.29 -12.70 6.80
CA ARG A 92 -7.02 -11.30 7.14
C ARG A 92 -8.31 -10.79 7.76
N GLU A 93 -8.35 -10.76 9.08
CA GLU A 93 -9.12 -9.72 9.74
C GLU A 93 -8.52 -8.43 9.22
N ASN A 94 -9.23 -7.77 8.31
CA ASN A 94 -8.91 -6.43 7.90
C ASN A 94 -8.97 -5.61 9.18
N LYS A 95 -7.83 -5.49 9.87
CA LYS A 95 -7.57 -4.33 10.70
C LYS A 95 -7.54 -3.20 9.70
N ILE A 96 -8.75 -2.67 9.43
CA ILE A 96 -8.96 -1.34 8.91
C ILE A 96 -7.95 -0.53 9.72
N GLY A 97 -6.93 -0.05 9.02
CA GLY A 97 -5.83 0.67 9.65
C GLY A 97 -6.44 1.74 10.54
N LYS A 98 -5.77 2.06 11.65
CA LYS A 98 -6.09 3.16 12.56
C LYS A 98 -6.63 4.38 11.81
N ILE A 99 -7.94 4.40 11.55
CA ILE A 99 -8.71 5.52 11.08
C ILE A 99 -9.54 5.79 12.31
N ASN A 100 -9.09 6.80 13.05
CA ASN A 100 -9.77 7.48 14.14
C ASN A 100 -10.91 6.67 14.75
N ASP A 101 -10.67 6.01 15.88
CA ASP A 101 -11.67 5.20 16.58
C ASP A 101 -13.03 5.94 16.75
N LYS A 102 -13.01 7.27 16.76
CA LYS A 102 -14.18 8.17 16.78
C LYS A 102 -15.07 8.13 15.53
N GLU A 103 -14.53 7.93 14.33
CA GLU A 103 -15.30 7.89 13.08
C GLU A 103 -15.99 6.53 12.89
N LEU A 104 -15.33 5.44 13.33
CA LEU A 104 -15.90 4.09 13.32
C LEU A 104 -17.04 3.97 14.36
N GLU A 105 -16.87 4.50 15.57
CA GLU A 105 -17.93 4.54 16.58
C GLU A 105 -19.16 5.35 16.11
N ALA A 106 -18.95 6.46 15.41
CA ALA A 106 -20.03 7.26 14.85
C ALA A 106 -20.80 6.52 13.75
N GLN A 107 -20.10 5.81 12.86
CA GLN A 107 -20.71 5.02 11.79
C GLN A 107 -21.44 3.78 12.33
N GLU A 108 -20.89 3.11 13.35
CA GLU A 108 -21.54 1.97 14.01
C GLU A 108 -22.79 2.41 14.78
N ALA A 109 -22.75 3.56 15.46
CA ALA A 109 -23.90 4.14 16.13
C ALA A 109 -25.01 4.54 15.14
N GLU A 110 -24.66 5.13 13.99
CA GLU A 110 -25.62 5.46 12.93
C GLU A 110 -26.24 4.19 12.30
N LYS A 111 -25.43 3.17 12.04
CA LYS A 111 -25.88 1.90 11.48
C LYS A 111 -26.76 1.13 12.46
N LYS A 112 -26.43 1.13 13.75
CA LYS A 112 -27.25 0.54 14.81
C LYS A 112 -28.58 1.28 14.97
N ARG A 113 -28.57 2.62 14.89
CA ARG A 113 -29.80 3.45 14.89
C ARG A 113 -30.70 3.15 13.69
N LYS A 114 -30.15 3.10 12.46
CA LYS A 114 -30.91 2.73 11.26
C LYS A 114 -31.46 1.31 11.33
N ASN A 115 -30.68 0.35 11.85
CA ASN A 115 -31.16 -1.02 12.03
C ASN A 115 -32.27 -1.12 13.08
N LEU A 116 -32.18 -0.34 14.18
CA LEU A 116 -33.22 -0.29 15.20
C LEU A 116 -34.49 0.39 14.66
N GLU A 117 -34.35 1.48 13.89
CA GLU A 117 -35.45 2.14 13.20
C GLU A 117 -36.12 1.20 12.17
N ASN A 118 -35.32 0.44 11.42
CA ASN A 118 -35.83 -0.57 10.47
C ASN A 118 -36.51 -1.75 11.18
N ALA A 119 -35.97 -2.22 12.30
CA ALA A 119 -36.60 -3.27 13.11
C ALA A 119 -37.92 -2.79 13.74
N VAL A 120 -37.98 -1.53 14.18
CA VAL A 120 -39.21 -0.89 14.68
C VAL A 120 -40.23 -0.68 13.54
N ARG A 121 -39.76 -0.38 12.33
CA ARG A 121 -40.60 -0.28 11.13
C ARG A 121 -41.14 -1.63 10.65
N LEU A 122 -40.41 -2.72 10.89
CA LEU A 122 -40.83 -4.11 10.67
C LEU A 122 -41.65 -4.64 11.86
N GLY A 123 -42.68 -3.90 12.26
CA GLY A 123 -43.63 -4.38 13.27
C GLY A 123 -44.24 -5.73 12.88
N GLY A 124 -44.58 -6.55 13.88
CA GLY A 124 -44.96 -7.96 13.70
C GLY A 124 -46.02 -8.20 12.61
N ASN A 125 -46.93 -7.25 12.38
CA ASN A 125 -47.92 -7.32 11.31
C ASN A 125 -47.31 -7.28 9.91
N LYS A 126 -46.30 -6.43 9.64
CA LYS A 126 -45.64 -6.35 8.32
C LYS A 126 -44.80 -7.58 8.02
N LEU A 127 -44.17 -8.17 9.04
CA LEU A 127 -43.43 -9.44 8.87
C LEU A 127 -44.37 -10.58 8.49
N ARG A 128 -45.59 -10.59 9.07
CA ARG A 128 -46.62 -11.56 8.75
C ARG A 128 -47.17 -11.38 7.33
N ASP A 129 -47.38 -10.14 6.90
CA ASP A 129 -47.78 -9.82 5.53
C ASP A 129 -46.69 -10.21 4.51
N LEU A 130 -45.42 -9.98 4.83
CA LEU A 130 -44.30 -10.39 3.98
C LEU A 130 -44.22 -11.92 3.87
N ALA A 131 -44.32 -12.62 5.00
CA ALA A 131 -44.32 -14.09 5.03
C ALA A 131 -45.46 -14.67 4.20
N TRP A 132 -46.67 -14.10 4.32
CA TRP A 132 -47.82 -14.52 3.52
C TRP A 132 -47.61 -14.23 2.02
N SER A 133 -47.09 -13.05 1.67
CA SER A 133 -46.81 -12.74 0.26
C SER A 133 -45.76 -13.66 -0.36
N LEU A 134 -44.76 -14.09 0.42
CA LEU A 134 -43.71 -14.99 -0.03
C LEU A 134 -44.28 -16.40 -0.28
N ASP A 135 -45.12 -16.89 0.63
CA ASP A 135 -45.78 -18.20 0.55
C ASP A 135 -46.75 -18.28 -0.65
N VAL A 136 -47.52 -17.21 -0.88
CA VAL A 136 -48.41 -17.11 -2.05
C VAL A 136 -47.63 -17.09 -3.37
N LEU A 137 -46.48 -16.42 -3.42
CA LEU A 137 -45.62 -16.42 -4.61
C LEU A 137 -44.99 -17.78 -4.88
N ASP A 138 -44.65 -18.54 -3.84
CA ASP A 138 -44.07 -19.88 -3.98
C ASP A 138 -45.12 -20.87 -4.52
N LEU A 139 -46.36 -20.79 -4.02
CA LEU A 139 -47.49 -21.58 -4.55
C LEU A 139 -47.76 -21.29 -6.04
N ASN A 140 -47.66 -20.03 -6.46
CA ASN A 140 -47.88 -19.63 -7.86
C ASN A 140 -46.75 -20.10 -8.79
N LYS A 141 -45.52 -20.18 -8.28
CA LYS A 141 -44.36 -20.69 -9.02
C LYS A 141 -44.49 -22.18 -9.34
N HIS A 142 -45.16 -22.95 -8.49
CA HIS A 142 -45.42 -24.37 -8.69
C HIS A 142 -46.62 -24.68 -9.59
N GLN A 143 -47.48 -23.71 -9.91
CA GLN A 143 -48.63 -23.88 -10.82
C GLN A 143 -48.29 -23.54 -12.28
N ASN A 144 -47.19 -22.83 -12.53
CA ASN A 144 -46.77 -22.37 -13.86
C ASN A 144 -45.62 -23.20 -14.47
N ASN A 145 -45.44 -24.45 -14.00
CA ASN A 145 -44.48 -25.43 -14.51
C ASN A 145 -45.19 -26.78 -14.67
#